data_AF-A0A849WKP0-F1
#
_entry.id   AF-A0A849WKP0-F1
#
_cell.length_a   1.000
_cell.length_b   1.000
_cell.length_c   1.000
_cell.angle_alpha   90.00
_cell.angle_beta   90.00
_cell.angle_gamma   90.00
#
_symmetry.space_group_name_H-M   'P 1'
#
loop_
_entity.id
_entity.type
_entity.pdbx_description
1 polymer ?
#
loop_
_entity_poly.entity_id
_entity_poly.type
_entity_poly.pdbx_seq_one_letter_code
_entity_poly.pdbx_strand_id
1 'polypeptide(L)'
;MFKKLLFILLLSYNSLAFFNKPRSFVQFEIEMAEHSLGVAYVAEFLLASKILQEKPEFSILLRYPELTRKRASQHDWAKFSHTQSFIERYYPKSTSPEPLSHGLVSAYGVDFSSPEGQEKLTPIKEKAKFSKDHINRIDSELFKDLLDEAVAQLKIPKEEVKEFETVMNRFEVIIDLVNREIFEELRSFRHNTEQQLTDKAIKEKFIFEFGHKFVAVDTKNNYWKGHESDAQIARELLASQKLKNYLGKMPPQDVIDLYQARTSSSPFFEGHQEELNQEKNEYLTRRNLVLRSELSRFYKIPQAQKILCSFYYK
;
A
#
# COMPACT_ATOMS: atom_id res chain seq x y z
N MET A 1 29.75 -2.46 28.77
CA MET A 1 29.88 -1.87 27.42
C MET A 1 28.61 -1.96 26.56
N PHE A 2 27.74 -2.95 26.75
CA PHE A 2 26.45 -3.09 26.00
C PHE A 2 25.45 -1.93 26.12
N LYS A 3 25.48 -1.13 27.20
CA LYS A 3 24.57 0.00 27.40
C LYS A 3 24.90 1.25 26.56
N LYS A 4 26.13 1.37 26.03
CA LYS A 4 26.54 2.51 25.19
C LYS A 4 26.21 2.32 23.70
N LEU A 5 26.10 1.09 23.22
CA LEU A 5 25.69 0.79 21.82
C LEU A 5 24.21 1.12 21.58
N LEU A 6 23.36 0.89 22.58
CA LEU A 6 21.92 1.17 22.54
C LEU A 6 21.61 2.68 22.42
N PHE A 7 22.48 3.53 22.97
CA PHE A 7 22.34 4.99 22.94
C PHE A 7 22.77 5.59 21.58
N ILE A 8 23.72 4.94 20.89
CA ILE A 8 24.18 5.34 19.56
C ILE A 8 23.15 4.97 18.47
N LEU A 9 22.44 3.85 18.64
CA LEU A 9 21.30 3.46 17.77
C LEU A 9 20.11 4.45 17.87
N LEU A 10 19.94 5.13 19.00
CA LEU A 10 18.88 6.13 19.20
C LEU A 10 19.26 7.53 18.69
N LEU A 11 20.56 7.89 18.72
CA LEU A 11 21.06 9.19 18.24
C LEU A 11 21.27 9.27 16.72
N SER A 12 21.24 8.13 16.03
CA SER A 12 21.37 8.05 14.57
C SER A 12 20.02 7.97 13.85
N TYR A 13 18.92 8.29 14.54
CA TYR A 13 17.62 8.58 13.93
C TYR A 13 17.66 9.94 13.20
N ASN A 14 18.56 10.05 12.23
CA ASN A 14 18.47 11.08 11.21
C ASN A 14 17.14 10.86 10.47
N SER A 15 16.28 11.88 10.55
CA SER A 15 14.97 12.04 9.93
C SER A 15 15.01 12.18 8.40
N LEU A 16 16.15 11.90 7.79
CA LEU A 16 16.27 11.68 6.35
C LEU A 16 15.82 10.24 6.06
N ALA A 17 14.51 10.03 6.01
CA ALA A 17 13.98 8.88 5.30
C ALA A 17 14.38 9.06 3.82
N PHE A 18 15.29 8.22 3.35
CA PHE A 18 15.62 8.16 1.94
C PHE A 18 14.45 7.52 1.21
N PHE A 19 13.87 8.20 0.22
CA PHE A 19 12.88 7.57 -0.67
C PHE A 19 13.63 6.66 -1.63
N ASN A 20 13.56 5.35 -1.46
CA ASN A 20 14.12 4.45 -2.46
C ASN A 20 13.20 4.36 -3.65
N LYS A 21 13.66 4.92 -4.77
CA LYS A 21 13.05 4.67 -6.07
C LYS A 21 13.11 3.16 -6.36
N PRO A 22 11.98 2.52 -6.70
CA PRO A 22 11.98 1.16 -7.21
C PRO A 22 12.96 1.02 -8.37
N ARG A 23 13.69 -0.10 -8.44
CA ARG A 23 14.70 -0.34 -9.50
C ARG A 23 14.06 -0.46 -10.87
N SER A 24 12.84 -0.99 -10.91
CA SER A 24 12.02 -1.21 -12.10
C SER A 24 10.56 -0.87 -11.80
N PHE A 25 9.76 -0.66 -12.85
CA PHE A 25 8.31 -0.54 -12.69
C PHE A 25 7.69 -1.88 -12.24
N VAL A 26 8.28 -3.01 -12.61
CA VAL A 26 7.88 -4.35 -12.13
C VAL A 26 8.01 -4.46 -10.62
N GLN A 27 9.14 -4.01 -10.05
CA GLN A 27 9.32 -3.99 -8.61
C GLN A 27 8.24 -3.13 -7.94
N PHE A 28 7.98 -1.93 -8.47
CA PHE A 28 6.93 -1.06 -7.97
C PHE A 28 5.56 -1.73 -8.01
N GLU A 29 5.21 -2.37 -9.13
CA GLU A 29 3.92 -3.02 -9.32
C GLU A 29 3.71 -4.21 -8.37
N ILE A 30 4.74 -5.04 -8.14
CA ILE A 30 4.68 -6.12 -7.14
C ILE A 30 4.49 -5.54 -5.73
N GLU A 31 5.15 -4.42 -5.41
CA GLU A 31 4.96 -3.73 -4.13
C GLU A 31 3.54 -3.13 -3.99
N MET A 32 2.96 -2.61 -5.08
CA MET A 32 1.56 -2.17 -5.10
C MET A 32 0.59 -3.34 -4.97
N ALA A 33 0.90 -4.49 -5.58
CA ALA A 33 0.10 -5.71 -5.44
C ALA A 33 0.12 -6.23 -3.99
N GLU A 34 1.28 -6.18 -3.30
CA GLU A 34 1.36 -6.54 -1.88
C GLU A 34 0.54 -5.58 -1.02
N HIS A 35 0.62 -4.28 -1.30
CA HIS A 35 -0.16 -3.26 -0.62
C HIS A 35 -1.67 -3.45 -0.84
N SER A 36 -2.11 -3.63 -2.08
CA SER A 36 -3.48 -3.95 -2.47
C SER A 36 -4.03 -5.16 -1.72
N LEU A 37 -3.26 -6.26 -1.70
CA LEU A 37 -3.64 -7.47 -0.98
C LEU A 37 -3.72 -7.23 0.54
N GLY A 38 -2.77 -6.48 1.10
CA GLY A 38 -2.79 -6.08 2.51
C GLY A 38 -4.04 -5.28 2.87
N VAL A 39 -4.47 -4.36 2.01
CA VAL A 39 -5.72 -3.60 2.17
C VAL A 39 -6.93 -4.53 2.24
N ALA A 40 -7.00 -5.53 1.35
CA ALA A 40 -8.06 -6.54 1.39
C ALA A 40 -8.06 -7.35 2.70
N TYR A 41 -6.89 -7.69 3.23
CA TYR A 41 -6.76 -8.38 4.52
C TYR A 41 -7.22 -7.52 5.70
N VAL A 42 -6.85 -6.23 5.72
CA VAL A 42 -7.32 -5.29 6.75
C VAL A 42 -8.83 -5.12 6.66
N ALA A 43 -9.38 -5.00 5.46
CA ALA A 43 -10.83 -4.92 5.24
C ALA A 43 -11.56 -6.15 5.79
N GLU A 44 -11.10 -7.36 5.45
CA GLU A 44 -11.71 -8.60 5.96
C GLU A 44 -11.67 -8.65 7.48
N PHE A 45 -10.52 -8.30 8.08
CA PHE A 45 -10.38 -8.27 9.52
C PHE A 45 -11.34 -7.27 10.18
N LEU A 46 -11.44 -6.05 9.61
CA LEU A 46 -12.30 -4.99 10.14
C LEU A 46 -13.79 -5.34 10.00
N LEU A 47 -14.21 -5.90 8.86
CA LEU A 47 -15.58 -6.37 8.64
C LEU A 47 -16.00 -7.46 9.63
N ALA A 48 -15.07 -8.36 9.99
CA ALA A 48 -15.32 -9.39 10.98
C ALA A 48 -15.19 -8.91 12.44
N SER A 49 -14.71 -7.68 12.66
CA SER A 49 -14.42 -7.18 14.00
C SER A 49 -15.64 -6.55 14.68
N LYS A 50 -15.65 -6.60 16.02
CA LYS A 50 -16.63 -5.84 16.82
C LYS A 50 -16.47 -4.32 16.66
N ILE A 51 -15.26 -3.85 16.34
CA ILE A 51 -14.93 -2.43 16.17
C ILE A 51 -15.86 -1.80 15.11
N LEU A 52 -16.10 -2.50 13.99
CA LEU A 52 -17.00 -2.00 12.94
C LEU A 52 -18.47 -2.28 13.27
N GLN A 53 -18.79 -3.43 13.87
CA GLN A 53 -20.17 -3.82 14.20
C GLN A 53 -20.83 -2.88 15.22
N GLU A 54 -20.05 -2.24 16.09
CA GLU A 54 -20.51 -1.28 17.10
C GLU A 54 -20.65 0.15 16.55
N LYS A 55 -20.43 0.37 15.24
CA LYS A 55 -20.46 1.69 14.57
C LYS A 55 -21.62 1.78 13.58
N PRO A 56 -22.78 2.33 13.98
CA PRO A 56 -23.98 2.40 13.13
C PRO A 56 -23.74 3.08 11.77
N GLU A 57 -22.82 4.04 11.71
CA GLU A 57 -22.46 4.76 10.50
C GLU A 57 -21.81 3.87 9.41
N PHE A 58 -21.31 2.68 9.77
CA PHE A 58 -20.77 1.69 8.85
C PHE A 58 -21.75 0.57 8.48
N SER A 59 -22.99 0.63 8.98
CA SER A 59 -24.00 -0.42 8.80
C SER A 59 -24.30 -0.75 7.34
N ILE A 60 -24.20 0.22 6.42
CA ILE A 60 -24.40 0.00 4.99
C ILE A 60 -23.37 -0.95 4.39
N LEU A 61 -22.12 -0.93 4.88
CA LEU A 61 -21.07 -1.86 4.45
C LEU A 61 -21.34 -3.27 4.97
N LEU A 62 -21.86 -3.39 6.20
CA LEU A 62 -22.23 -4.66 6.82
C LEU A 62 -23.45 -5.31 6.17
N ARG A 63 -24.32 -4.52 5.53
CA ARG A 63 -25.44 -5.01 4.74
C ARG A 63 -24.99 -5.61 3.40
N TYR A 64 -23.92 -5.06 2.82
CA TYR A 64 -23.34 -5.50 1.55
C TYR A 64 -21.87 -5.93 1.71
N PRO A 65 -21.58 -6.98 2.52
CA PRO A 65 -20.20 -7.32 2.87
C PRO A 65 -19.40 -7.83 1.67
N GLU A 66 -20.02 -8.55 0.73
CA GLU A 66 -19.36 -9.02 -0.49
C GLU A 66 -18.97 -7.86 -1.43
N LEU A 67 -19.82 -6.84 -1.53
CA LEU A 67 -19.51 -5.63 -2.30
C LEU A 67 -18.33 -4.88 -1.69
N THR A 68 -18.33 -4.74 -0.37
CA THR A 68 -17.22 -4.13 0.40
C THR A 68 -15.91 -4.90 0.19
N ARG A 69 -15.94 -6.24 0.30
CA ARG A 69 -14.79 -7.12 0.05
C ARG A 69 -14.25 -6.97 -1.37
N LYS A 70 -15.13 -7.04 -2.36
CA LYS A 70 -14.74 -6.86 -3.78
C LYS A 70 -14.07 -5.51 -3.98
N ARG A 71 -14.65 -4.43 -3.46
CA ARG A 71 -14.06 -3.09 -3.61
C ARG A 71 -12.69 -2.99 -2.93
N ALA A 72 -12.56 -3.45 -1.68
CA ALA A 72 -11.27 -3.47 -1.00
C ALA A 72 -10.21 -4.31 -1.74
N SER A 73 -10.62 -5.42 -2.37
CA SER A 73 -9.73 -6.24 -3.21
C SER A 73 -9.29 -5.56 -4.50
N GLN A 74 -10.03 -4.54 -4.97
CA GLN A 74 -9.71 -3.73 -6.15
C GLN A 74 -8.79 -2.55 -5.85
N HIS A 75 -8.44 -2.34 -4.58
CA HIS A 75 -7.55 -1.24 -4.18
C HIS A 75 -6.27 -1.26 -5.02
N ASP A 76 -5.86 -0.11 -5.55
CA ASP A 76 -4.64 0.06 -6.34
C ASP A 76 -4.53 -0.76 -7.64
N TRP A 77 -5.59 -1.43 -8.10
CA TRP A 77 -5.54 -2.23 -9.33
C TRP A 77 -5.08 -1.43 -10.55
N ALA A 78 -5.46 -0.15 -10.68
CA ALA A 78 -5.04 0.69 -11.80
C ALA A 78 -3.53 0.93 -11.84
N LYS A 79 -2.81 0.74 -10.73
CA LYS A 79 -1.36 0.95 -10.63
C LYS A 79 -0.53 -0.19 -11.21
N PHE A 80 -1.11 -1.37 -11.39
CA PHE A 80 -0.37 -2.55 -11.85
C PHE A 80 -1.14 -3.45 -12.83
N SER A 81 -2.43 -3.19 -13.08
CA SER A 81 -3.21 -3.97 -14.06
C SER A 81 -2.91 -3.50 -15.47
N HIS A 82 -2.55 -4.44 -16.33
CA HIS A 82 -2.27 -4.18 -17.74
C HIS A 82 -2.36 -5.45 -18.62
N THR A 83 -3.33 -6.33 -18.33
CA THR A 83 -3.76 -7.31 -19.35
C THR A 83 -4.28 -6.59 -20.59
N GLN A 84 -4.23 -7.25 -21.76
CA GLN A 84 -4.73 -6.67 -23.02
C GLN A 84 -6.16 -6.13 -22.89
N SER A 85 -7.06 -6.91 -22.29
CA SER A 85 -8.46 -6.49 -22.07
C SER A 85 -8.60 -5.31 -21.11
N PHE A 86 -7.71 -5.20 -20.12
CA PHE A 86 -7.70 -4.08 -19.19
C PHE A 86 -7.23 -2.80 -19.89
N ILE A 87 -6.17 -2.90 -20.71
CA ILE A 87 -5.66 -1.80 -21.51
C ILE A 87 -6.75 -1.30 -22.47
N GLU A 88 -7.35 -2.20 -23.25
CA GLU A 88 -8.38 -1.83 -24.24
C GLU A 88 -9.58 -1.12 -23.62
N ARG A 89 -9.96 -1.51 -22.41
CA ARG A 89 -11.11 -0.94 -21.68
C ARG A 89 -10.78 0.38 -20.99
N TYR A 90 -9.65 0.45 -20.29
CA TYR A 90 -9.39 1.51 -19.31
C TYR A 90 -8.22 2.45 -19.67
N TYR A 91 -7.26 2.00 -20.49
CA TYR A 91 -6.11 2.84 -20.81
C TYR A 91 -6.47 3.95 -21.80
N PRO A 92 -5.77 5.10 -21.74
CA PRO A 92 -5.96 6.18 -22.70
C PRO A 92 -5.54 5.76 -24.11
N LYS A 93 -6.41 5.99 -25.09
CA LYS A 93 -6.18 5.63 -26.50
C LYS A 93 -5.19 6.53 -27.25
N SER A 94 -4.78 7.65 -26.65
CA SER A 94 -4.07 8.75 -27.33
C SER A 94 -2.56 8.81 -27.08
N THR A 95 -1.96 7.81 -26.42
CA THR A 95 -0.53 7.80 -26.05
C THR A 95 0.11 6.46 -26.33
N SER A 96 1.41 6.45 -26.67
CA SER A 96 2.18 5.20 -26.81
C SER A 96 2.01 4.36 -25.56
N PRO A 97 1.73 3.05 -25.69
CA PRO A 97 1.37 2.24 -24.54
C PRO A 97 2.65 2.01 -23.73
N GLU A 98 2.68 2.56 -22.52
CA GLU A 98 3.59 2.18 -21.45
C GLU A 98 2.73 1.85 -20.22
N PRO A 99 3.21 1.02 -19.29
CA PRO A 99 2.55 0.85 -18.00
C PRO A 99 2.37 2.20 -17.30
N LEU A 100 1.19 2.50 -16.76
CA LEU A 100 0.95 3.75 -16.00
C LEU A 100 1.87 3.85 -14.76
N SER A 101 2.27 2.71 -14.19
CA SER A 101 3.28 2.61 -13.14
C SER A 101 4.61 3.25 -13.51
N HIS A 102 5.01 3.21 -14.78
CA HIS A 102 6.28 3.75 -15.24
C HIS A 102 6.34 5.27 -15.04
N GLY A 103 5.26 5.99 -15.33
CA GLY A 103 5.19 7.42 -15.07
C GLY A 103 5.22 7.75 -13.58
N LEU A 104 4.60 6.93 -12.73
CA LEU A 104 4.66 7.10 -11.27
C LEU A 104 6.09 6.90 -10.73
N VAL A 105 6.77 5.84 -11.18
CA VAL A 105 8.16 5.53 -10.80
C VAL A 105 9.12 6.61 -11.29
N SER A 106 8.84 7.24 -12.44
CA SER A 106 9.70 8.30 -12.99
C SER A 106 9.81 9.53 -12.07
N ALA A 107 8.77 9.82 -11.30
CA ALA A 107 8.69 10.93 -10.34
C ALA A 107 9.05 10.54 -8.88
N TYR A 108 9.39 9.28 -8.63
CA TYR A 108 9.65 8.81 -7.27
C TYR A 108 10.86 9.51 -6.64
N GLY A 109 10.70 10.03 -5.42
CA GLY A 109 11.76 10.72 -4.67
C GLY A 109 12.13 12.11 -5.19
N VAL A 110 11.39 12.66 -6.15
CA VAL A 110 11.63 14.01 -6.67
C VAL A 110 10.89 15.03 -5.83
N ASP A 111 11.63 15.96 -5.20
CA ASP A 111 11.03 17.09 -4.49
C ASP A 111 10.66 18.21 -5.47
N PHE A 112 9.38 18.24 -5.88
CA PHE A 112 8.86 19.25 -6.80
C PHE A 112 8.86 20.68 -6.23
N SER A 113 9.16 20.84 -4.93
CA SER A 113 9.25 22.16 -4.27
C SER A 113 10.67 22.76 -4.31
N SER A 114 11.70 22.00 -4.69
CA SER A 114 13.08 22.51 -4.78
C SER A 114 13.42 23.07 -6.17
N PRO A 115 14.38 24.02 -6.27
CA PRO A 115 14.88 24.52 -7.55
C PRO A 115 15.47 23.44 -8.46
N GLU A 116 16.24 22.48 -7.91
CA GLU A 116 16.80 21.36 -8.70
C GLU A 116 15.72 20.39 -9.17
N GLY A 117 14.62 20.29 -8.42
CA GLY A 117 13.39 19.71 -8.89
C GLY A 117 12.95 20.46 -10.14
N GLN A 118 12.57 21.73 -10.01
CA GLN A 118 11.91 22.51 -11.07
C GLN A 118 12.60 22.47 -12.44
N GLU A 119 13.94 22.43 -12.52
CA GLU A 119 14.68 22.39 -13.79
C GLU A 119 14.69 21.04 -14.52
N LYS A 120 14.69 19.90 -13.80
CA LYS A 120 14.69 18.55 -14.43
C LYS A 120 13.30 18.08 -14.88
N LEU A 121 12.27 18.90 -14.65
CA LEU A 121 10.95 18.40 -14.29
C LEU A 121 9.86 18.44 -15.35
N THR A 122 9.90 19.21 -16.44
CA THR A 122 8.69 19.35 -17.29
C THR A 122 8.21 18.00 -17.85
N PRO A 123 9.04 17.20 -18.55
CA PRO A 123 8.57 15.94 -19.12
C PRO A 123 8.27 14.86 -18.06
N ILE A 124 9.07 14.79 -16.98
CA ILE A 124 8.87 13.82 -15.89
C ILE A 124 7.60 14.14 -15.10
N LYS A 125 7.36 15.42 -14.80
CA LYS A 125 6.15 15.90 -14.12
C LYS A 125 4.91 15.67 -14.97
N GLU A 126 4.99 15.93 -16.26
CA GLU A 126 3.88 15.69 -17.19
C GLU A 126 3.55 14.20 -17.28
N LYS A 127 4.55 13.33 -17.41
CA LYS A 127 4.36 11.87 -17.44
C LYS A 127 3.79 11.31 -16.14
N ALA A 128 4.28 11.79 -14.99
CA ALA A 128 3.79 11.39 -13.68
C ALA A 128 2.37 11.90 -13.42
N LYS A 129 2.09 13.17 -13.78
CA LYS A 129 0.74 13.76 -13.69
C LYS A 129 -0.23 12.99 -14.58
N PHE A 130 0.13 12.75 -15.83
CA PHE A 130 -0.66 11.95 -16.77
C PHE A 130 -1.01 10.58 -16.16
N SER A 131 0.00 9.86 -15.65
CA SER A 131 -0.21 8.54 -15.06
C SER A 131 -1.12 8.60 -13.83
N LYS A 132 -0.91 9.56 -12.94
CA LYS A 132 -1.74 9.76 -11.74
C LYS A 132 -3.18 10.08 -12.11
N ASP A 133 -3.41 10.99 -13.03
CA ASP A 133 -4.75 11.41 -13.45
C ASP A 133 -5.51 10.23 -14.07
N HIS A 134 -4.83 9.39 -14.86
CA HIS A 134 -5.43 8.21 -15.48
C HIS A 134 -5.67 7.10 -14.47
N ILE A 135 -4.75 6.84 -13.54
CA ILE A 135 -4.95 5.88 -12.46
C ILE A 135 -6.18 6.23 -11.62
N ASN A 136 -6.30 7.50 -11.19
CA ASN A 136 -7.46 7.96 -10.43
C ASN A 136 -8.78 7.78 -11.21
N ARG A 137 -8.74 8.05 -12.52
CA ARG A 137 -9.90 7.83 -13.39
C ARG A 137 -10.26 6.35 -13.48
N ILE A 138 -9.29 5.47 -13.71
CA ILE A 138 -9.50 4.03 -13.81
C ILE A 138 -10.02 3.48 -12.48
N ASP A 139 -9.44 3.89 -11.35
CA ASP A 139 -9.92 3.47 -10.02
C ASP A 139 -11.39 3.88 -9.77
N SER A 140 -11.78 5.07 -10.25
CA SER A 140 -13.17 5.55 -10.20
C SER A 140 -14.09 4.72 -11.11
N GLU A 141 -13.64 4.42 -12.33
CA GLU A 141 -14.39 3.59 -13.29
C GLU A 141 -14.54 2.15 -12.78
N LEU A 142 -13.51 1.57 -12.16
CA LEU A 142 -13.56 0.25 -11.53
C LEU A 142 -14.59 0.19 -10.41
N PHE A 143 -14.62 1.21 -9.54
CA PHE A 143 -15.63 1.26 -8.48
C PHE A 143 -17.04 1.36 -9.05
N LYS A 144 -17.23 2.22 -10.06
CA LYS A 144 -18.51 2.37 -10.74
C LYS A 144 -18.97 1.07 -11.38
N ASP A 145 -18.11 0.38 -12.13
CA ASP A 145 -18.43 -0.89 -12.77
C ASP A 145 -18.87 -1.94 -11.73
N LEU A 146 -18.18 -1.99 -10.58
CA LEU A 146 -18.53 -2.88 -9.48
C LEU A 146 -19.89 -2.53 -8.85
N LEU A 147 -20.18 -1.24 -8.68
CA LEU A 147 -21.47 -0.77 -8.15
C LEU A 147 -22.62 -1.04 -9.13
N ASP A 148 -22.42 -0.78 -10.42
CA ASP A 148 -23.42 -1.03 -11.46
C ASP A 148 -23.77 -2.53 -11.52
N GLU A 149 -22.78 -3.42 -11.41
CA GLU A 149 -22.99 -4.86 -11.28
C GLU A 149 -23.81 -5.21 -10.02
N ALA A 150 -23.45 -4.64 -8.87
CA ALA A 150 -24.13 -4.92 -7.61
C ALA A 150 -25.58 -4.39 -7.59
N VAL A 151 -25.84 -3.21 -8.14
CA VAL A 151 -27.19 -2.65 -8.28
C VAL A 151 -28.05 -3.54 -9.16
N ALA A 152 -27.50 -4.03 -10.29
CA ALA A 152 -28.23 -4.94 -11.17
C ALA A 152 -28.56 -6.29 -10.51
N GLN A 153 -27.64 -6.84 -9.72
CA GLN A 153 -27.80 -8.14 -9.06
C GLN A 153 -28.68 -8.07 -7.80
N LEU A 154 -28.45 -7.06 -6.95
CA LEU A 154 -29.03 -6.97 -5.61
C LEU A 154 -30.22 -6.00 -5.52
N LYS A 155 -30.51 -5.24 -6.59
CA LYS A 155 -31.59 -4.24 -6.65
C LYS A 155 -31.47 -3.18 -5.55
N ILE A 156 -30.24 -2.70 -5.31
CA ILE A 156 -29.93 -1.70 -4.27
C ILE A 156 -30.61 -0.36 -4.64
N PRO A 157 -31.38 0.27 -3.74
CA PRO A 157 -31.96 1.59 -3.95
C PRO A 157 -30.88 2.67 -4.17
N LYS A 158 -31.19 3.71 -4.96
CA LYS A 158 -30.24 4.77 -5.32
C LYS A 158 -29.67 5.51 -4.10
N GLU A 159 -30.51 5.71 -3.08
CA GLU A 159 -30.15 6.36 -1.83
C GLU A 159 -29.12 5.52 -1.07
N GLU A 160 -29.30 4.20 -1.04
CA GLU A 160 -28.36 3.26 -0.42
C GLU A 160 -27.04 3.16 -1.18
N VAL A 161 -27.05 3.27 -2.51
CA VAL A 161 -25.82 3.33 -3.32
C VAL A 161 -24.96 4.52 -2.91
N LYS A 162 -25.56 5.72 -2.80
CA LYS A 162 -24.83 6.94 -2.40
C LYS A 162 -24.29 6.87 -0.98
N GLU A 163 -25.08 6.30 -0.08
CA GLU A 163 -24.65 6.06 1.30
C GLU A 163 -23.47 5.08 1.32
N PHE A 164 -23.57 3.96 0.57
CA PHE A 164 -22.50 2.98 0.43
C PHE A 164 -21.21 3.63 -0.11
N GLU A 165 -21.28 4.41 -1.19
CA GLU A 165 -20.12 5.12 -1.75
C GLU A 165 -19.43 6.02 -0.71
N THR A 166 -20.22 6.80 0.04
CA THR A 166 -19.72 7.73 1.05
C THR A 166 -19.02 6.99 2.19
N VAL A 167 -19.64 5.93 2.69
CA VAL A 167 -19.12 5.15 3.81
C VAL A 167 -17.94 4.28 3.36
N MET A 168 -17.97 3.75 2.13
CA MET A 168 -16.88 2.99 1.53
C MET A 168 -15.62 3.85 1.43
N ASN A 169 -15.72 5.10 0.98
CA ASN A 169 -14.57 6.01 0.92
C ASN A 169 -13.93 6.21 2.31
N ARG A 170 -14.72 6.37 3.37
CA ARG A 170 -14.20 6.46 4.75
C ARG A 170 -13.53 5.16 5.18
N PHE A 171 -14.14 4.03 4.85
CA PHE A 171 -13.60 2.70 5.14
C PHE A 171 -12.27 2.46 4.42
N GLU A 172 -12.16 2.80 3.13
CA GLU A 172 -10.93 2.72 2.33
C GLU A 172 -9.80 3.53 2.96
N VAL A 173 -10.06 4.77 3.39
CA VAL A 173 -9.07 5.61 4.07
C VAL A 173 -8.55 4.93 5.34
N ILE A 174 -9.42 4.30 6.14
CA ILE A 174 -9.02 3.59 7.37
C ILE A 174 -8.14 2.39 7.02
N ILE A 175 -8.59 1.51 6.13
CA ILE A 175 -7.89 0.25 5.82
C ILE A 175 -6.56 0.51 5.09
N ASP A 176 -6.51 1.53 4.22
CA ASP A 176 -5.29 1.96 3.52
C ASP A 176 -4.27 2.48 4.52
N LEU A 177 -4.65 3.42 5.39
CA LEU A 177 -3.78 3.97 6.43
C LEU A 177 -3.23 2.86 7.35
N VAL A 178 -4.11 2.00 7.87
CA VAL A 178 -3.71 0.91 8.76
C VAL A 178 -2.76 -0.05 8.07
N ASN A 179 -3.05 -0.40 6.81
CA ASN A 179 -2.17 -1.25 6.02
C ASN A 179 -0.81 -0.59 5.82
N ARG A 180 -0.76 0.69 5.42
CA ARG A 180 0.51 1.42 5.21
C ARG A 180 1.39 1.41 6.44
N GLU A 181 0.84 1.80 7.59
CA GLU A 181 1.60 1.83 8.85
C GLU A 181 2.16 0.45 9.22
N ILE A 182 1.32 -0.60 9.18
CA ILE A 182 1.79 -1.97 9.49
C ILE A 182 2.79 -2.45 8.45
N PHE A 183 2.58 -2.12 7.18
CA PHE A 183 3.41 -2.58 6.07
C PHE A 183 4.77 -1.90 6.06
N GLU A 184 4.85 -0.59 6.36
CA GLU A 184 6.09 0.14 6.54
C GLU A 184 6.91 -0.39 7.71
N GLU A 185 6.26 -0.74 8.82
CA GLU A 185 6.91 -1.41 9.96
C GLU A 185 7.43 -2.79 9.57
N LEU A 186 6.60 -3.64 8.94
CA LEU A 186 7.00 -4.98 8.51
C LEU A 186 8.14 -4.91 7.48
N ARG A 187 8.11 -3.95 6.57
CA ARG A 187 9.16 -3.74 5.57
C ARG A 187 10.45 -3.26 6.21
N SER A 188 10.38 -2.26 7.10
CA SER A 188 11.54 -1.79 7.87
C SER A 188 12.16 -2.90 8.70
N PHE A 189 11.33 -3.78 9.27
CA PHE A 189 11.77 -4.95 9.98
C PHE A 189 12.49 -5.95 9.05
N ARG A 190 11.84 -6.36 7.95
CA ARG A 190 12.41 -7.25 6.92
C ARG A 190 13.78 -6.76 6.47
N HIS A 191 13.87 -5.46 6.26
CA HIS A 191 15.08 -4.77 5.84
C HIS A 191 16.22 -4.88 6.84
N ASN A 192 15.95 -4.59 8.12
CA ASN A 192 16.93 -4.69 9.19
C ASN A 192 17.41 -6.14 9.36
N THR A 193 16.50 -7.10 9.26
CA THR A 193 16.83 -8.54 9.32
C THR A 193 17.67 -8.96 8.12
N GLU A 194 17.37 -8.50 6.91
CA GLU A 194 18.18 -8.80 5.72
C GLU A 194 19.61 -8.26 5.85
N GLN A 195 19.79 -7.02 6.34
CA GLN A 195 21.12 -6.47 6.63
C GLN A 195 21.92 -7.36 7.60
N GLN A 196 21.26 -7.79 8.68
CA GLN A 196 21.90 -8.65 9.70
C GLN A 196 22.26 -10.03 9.16
N LEU A 197 21.43 -10.59 8.28
CA LEU A 197 21.65 -11.94 7.73
C LEU A 197 22.65 -11.96 6.56
N THR A 198 22.83 -10.83 5.88
CA THR A 198 23.67 -10.76 4.66
C THR A 198 24.98 -10.01 4.85
N ASP A 199 25.23 -9.42 6.04
CA ASP A 199 26.35 -8.51 6.35
C ASP A 199 26.51 -7.36 5.33
N LYS A 200 25.46 -7.06 4.57
CA LYS A 200 25.42 -5.94 3.64
C LYS A 200 24.85 -4.71 4.35
N ALA A 201 25.57 -3.60 4.29
CA ALA A 201 25.07 -2.30 4.73
C ALA A 201 24.02 -1.80 3.73
N ILE A 202 22.76 -2.18 3.91
CA ILE A 202 21.68 -1.73 3.02
C ILE A 202 21.15 -0.38 3.53
N LYS A 203 21.55 0.74 2.89
CA LYS A 203 21.30 2.13 3.36
C LYS A 203 19.84 2.62 3.29
N GLU A 204 18.91 1.71 3.07
CA GLU A 204 17.56 1.99 2.61
C GLU A 204 16.59 2.19 3.79
N LYS A 205 15.81 3.28 3.78
CA LYS A 205 14.60 3.45 4.60
C LYS A 205 13.42 3.53 3.63
N PHE A 206 12.24 3.06 4.01
CA PHE A 206 11.10 3.01 3.11
C PHE A 206 10.00 3.94 3.59
N ILE A 207 9.43 4.72 2.67
CA ILE A 207 8.14 5.38 2.88
C ILE A 207 7.32 5.21 1.62
N PHE A 208 6.07 4.80 1.79
CA PHE A 208 5.16 4.48 0.72
C PHE A 208 4.28 5.69 0.38
N GLU A 209 4.81 6.65 -0.40
CA GLU A 209 3.93 7.45 -1.27
C GLU A 209 4.63 8.22 -2.41
N PHE A 210 4.05 8.07 -3.60
CA PHE A 210 4.15 8.87 -4.83
C PHE A 210 4.92 10.19 -4.77
N GLY A 211 6.25 10.17 -4.98
CA GLY A 211 7.00 11.38 -5.34
C GLY A 211 6.80 12.58 -4.42
N HIS A 212 6.28 12.36 -3.21
CA HIS A 212 6.07 13.37 -2.20
C HIS A 212 6.95 13.00 -1.04
N LYS A 213 7.71 14.00 -0.59
CA LYS A 213 8.47 13.93 0.63
C LYS A 213 7.47 13.68 1.76
N PHE A 214 7.33 12.43 2.15
CA PHE A 214 6.94 12.07 3.50
C PHE A 214 8.06 12.57 4.42
N VAL A 215 7.95 13.84 4.76
CA VAL A 215 8.75 14.45 5.79
C VAL A 215 8.35 13.74 7.08
N ALA A 216 9.09 12.69 7.45
CA ALA A 216 9.05 12.07 8.78
C ALA A 216 9.64 13.03 9.84
N VAL A 217 9.30 14.33 9.75
CA VAL A 217 9.79 15.40 10.61
C VAL A 217 8.65 15.97 11.44
N ASP A 218 7.40 15.52 11.27
CA ASP A 218 6.33 15.90 12.19
C ASP A 218 5.22 14.87 12.33
N THR A 219 5.54 13.71 12.92
CA THR A 219 4.55 12.73 13.36
C THR A 219 3.70 13.21 14.55
N LYS A 220 3.89 14.46 15.02
CA LYS A 220 3.12 15.04 16.13
C LYS A 220 1.85 15.76 15.69
N ASN A 221 1.72 16.09 14.40
CA ASN A 221 0.54 16.71 13.85
C ASN A 221 -0.28 15.68 13.05
N ASN A 222 -1.47 15.36 13.57
CA ASN A 222 -2.43 14.38 13.08
C ASN A 222 -2.44 14.23 11.55
N TYR A 223 -1.95 13.10 11.03
CA TYR A 223 -2.10 12.62 9.65
C TYR A 223 -3.56 12.41 9.22
N TRP A 224 -4.48 12.55 10.17
CA TRP A 224 -5.89 12.32 9.99
C TRP A 224 -6.60 13.59 9.50
N LYS A 225 -7.05 13.59 8.25
CA LYS A 225 -7.93 14.63 7.68
C LYS A 225 -9.42 14.21 7.61
N GLY A 226 -9.77 13.05 8.16
CA GLY A 226 -11.14 12.51 8.17
C GLY A 226 -11.91 12.79 9.46
N HIS A 227 -12.98 12.03 9.72
CA HIS A 227 -13.78 12.15 10.96
C HIS A 227 -13.06 11.58 12.18
N GLU A 228 -13.18 12.21 13.35
CA GLU A 228 -12.50 11.75 14.58
C GLU A 228 -12.85 10.30 14.96
N SER A 229 -14.08 9.86 14.69
CA SER A 229 -14.52 8.48 14.94
C SER A 229 -13.77 7.44 14.10
N ASP A 230 -13.38 7.78 12.88
CA ASP A 230 -12.61 6.92 11.98
C ASP A 230 -11.15 6.81 12.44
N ALA A 231 -10.59 7.92 12.97
CA ALA A 231 -9.25 7.92 13.57
C ALA A 231 -9.17 6.95 14.74
N GLN A 232 -10.23 6.87 15.55
CA GLN A 232 -10.30 5.92 16.65
C GLN A 232 -10.29 4.47 16.16
N ILE A 233 -11.05 4.14 15.12
CA ILE A 233 -11.04 2.80 14.50
C ILE A 233 -9.63 2.44 14.03
N ALA A 234 -8.96 3.36 13.32
CA ALA A 234 -7.59 3.15 12.85
C ALA A 234 -6.62 2.90 14.02
N ARG A 235 -6.72 3.68 15.12
CA ARG A 235 -5.90 3.47 16.33
C ARG A 235 -6.12 2.10 16.96
N GLU A 236 -7.37 1.67 17.11
CA GLU A 236 -7.69 0.36 17.68
C GLU A 236 -7.16 -0.78 16.81
N LEU A 237 -7.24 -0.65 15.48
CA LEU A 237 -6.65 -1.60 14.53
C LEU A 237 -5.12 -1.64 14.59
N LEU A 238 -4.46 -0.47 14.63
CA LEU A 238 -3.01 -0.38 14.77
C LEU A 238 -2.51 -0.95 16.10
N ALA A 239 -3.31 -0.89 17.17
CA ALA A 239 -3.01 -1.57 18.43
C ALA A 239 -3.24 -3.09 18.38
N SER A 240 -4.01 -3.59 17.41
CA SER A 240 -4.42 -4.99 17.33
C SER A 240 -3.27 -5.93 16.96
N GLN A 241 -2.76 -6.65 17.96
CA GLN A 241 -1.79 -7.72 17.75
C GLN A 241 -2.35 -8.86 16.87
N LYS A 242 -3.67 -9.08 16.92
CA LYS A 242 -4.34 -10.09 16.08
C LYS A 242 -4.26 -9.69 14.60
N LEU A 243 -4.51 -8.42 14.27
CA LEU A 243 -4.41 -7.92 12.89
C LEU A 243 -2.97 -8.01 12.37
N LYS A 244 -1.99 -7.60 13.18
CA LYS A 244 -0.58 -7.69 12.80
C LYS A 244 -0.14 -9.13 12.53
N ASN A 245 -0.53 -10.06 13.39
CA ASN A 245 -0.28 -11.49 13.17
C ASN A 245 -1.00 -12.03 11.93
N TYR A 246 -2.18 -11.51 11.62
CA TYR A 246 -2.95 -11.88 10.44
C TYR A 246 -2.26 -11.42 9.16
N LEU A 247 -1.87 -10.14 9.07
CA LEU A 247 -1.11 -9.58 7.94
C LEU A 247 0.28 -10.20 7.79
N GLY A 248 0.97 -10.49 8.90
CA GLY A 248 2.26 -11.17 8.88
C GLY A 248 2.20 -12.55 8.22
N LYS A 249 1.04 -13.22 8.25
CA LYS A 249 0.81 -14.54 7.63
C LYS A 249 0.39 -14.47 6.16
N MET A 250 0.25 -13.28 5.58
CA MET A 250 -0.07 -13.13 4.16
C MET A 250 0.99 -13.86 3.31
N PRO A 251 0.60 -14.91 2.57
CA PRO A 251 1.53 -15.69 1.78
C PRO A 251 2.17 -14.80 0.69
N PRO A 252 3.51 -14.81 0.55
CA PRO A 252 4.16 -14.06 -0.53
C PRO A 252 3.74 -14.53 -1.93
N GLN A 253 3.34 -15.80 -2.06
CA GLN A 253 2.87 -16.34 -3.33
C GLN A 253 1.56 -15.69 -3.77
N ASP A 254 0.64 -15.40 -2.85
CA ASP A 254 -0.64 -14.75 -3.17
C ASP A 254 -0.45 -13.37 -3.82
N VAL A 255 0.62 -12.66 -3.46
CA VAL A 255 1.00 -11.38 -4.09
C VAL A 255 1.44 -11.59 -5.54
N ILE A 256 2.25 -12.63 -5.78
CA ILE A 256 2.69 -12.98 -7.13
C ILE A 256 1.51 -13.46 -7.97
N ASP A 257 0.61 -14.25 -7.40
CA ASP A 257 -0.57 -14.78 -8.08
C ASP A 257 -1.52 -13.64 -8.45
N LEU A 258 -1.76 -12.68 -7.53
CA LEU A 258 -2.51 -11.46 -7.82
C LEU A 258 -1.85 -10.67 -8.96
N TYR A 259 -0.55 -10.39 -8.86
CA TYR A 259 0.16 -9.62 -9.87
C TYR A 259 0.10 -10.31 -11.25
N GLN A 260 0.34 -11.62 -11.31
CA GLN A 260 0.27 -12.40 -12.54
C GLN A 260 -1.15 -12.42 -13.14
N ALA A 261 -2.18 -12.58 -12.32
CA ALA A 261 -3.57 -12.54 -12.80
C ALA A 261 -3.88 -11.19 -13.48
N ARG A 262 -3.38 -10.09 -12.92
CA ARG A 262 -3.62 -8.72 -13.39
C ARG A 262 -2.70 -8.24 -14.53
N THR A 263 -1.69 -9.03 -14.85
CA THR A 263 -0.69 -8.72 -15.89
C THR A 263 -0.50 -9.86 -16.90
N SER A 264 -1.38 -10.87 -16.86
CA SER A 264 -1.36 -11.99 -17.77
C SER A 264 -1.43 -11.52 -19.23
N SER A 265 -0.50 -12.03 -20.05
CA SER A 265 -0.33 -11.63 -21.46
C SER A 265 -0.22 -10.12 -21.65
N SER A 266 0.39 -9.41 -20.70
CA SER A 266 0.65 -7.98 -20.84
C SER A 266 1.58 -7.72 -22.04
N PRO A 267 1.22 -6.80 -22.95
CA PRO A 267 2.08 -6.40 -24.06
C PRO A 267 3.36 -5.72 -23.56
N PHE A 268 3.38 -5.21 -22.32
CA PHE A 268 4.55 -4.55 -21.74
C PHE A 268 5.66 -5.50 -21.30
N PHE A 269 5.38 -6.81 -21.31
CA PHE A 269 6.37 -7.84 -20.98
C PHE A 269 6.92 -8.58 -22.19
N GLU A 270 6.52 -8.20 -23.40
CA GLU A 270 7.13 -8.74 -24.63
C GLU A 270 8.62 -8.39 -24.65
N GLY A 271 9.49 -9.40 -24.60
CA GLY A 271 10.94 -9.22 -24.51
C GLY A 271 11.50 -8.97 -23.10
N HIS A 272 10.67 -8.82 -22.07
CA HIS A 272 11.08 -8.53 -20.68
C HIS A 272 10.77 -9.68 -19.69
N GLN A 273 10.57 -10.91 -20.20
CA GLN A 273 10.19 -12.05 -19.35
C GLN A 273 11.26 -12.44 -18.33
N GLU A 274 12.54 -12.27 -18.65
CA GLU A 274 13.64 -12.56 -17.74
C GLU A 274 13.65 -11.59 -16.55
N GLU A 275 13.52 -10.28 -16.82
CA GLU A 275 13.42 -9.24 -15.80
C GLU A 275 12.19 -9.47 -14.87
N LEU A 276 11.04 -9.78 -15.47
CA LEU A 276 9.83 -10.12 -14.72
C LEU A 276 10.06 -11.33 -13.79
N ASN A 277 10.68 -12.40 -14.30
CA ASN A 277 10.96 -13.59 -13.50
C ASN A 277 11.99 -13.33 -12.41
N GLN A 278 13.01 -12.53 -12.68
CA GLN A 278 14.00 -12.11 -11.69
C GLN A 278 13.34 -11.33 -10.55
N GLU A 279 12.54 -10.30 -10.83
CA GLU A 279 11.91 -9.48 -9.80
C GLU A 279 10.92 -10.29 -8.94
N LYS A 280 10.14 -11.20 -9.54
CA LYS A 280 9.27 -12.13 -8.80
C LYS A 280 10.08 -13.05 -7.86
N ASN A 281 11.18 -13.61 -8.34
CA ASN A 281 12.04 -14.49 -7.54
C ASN A 281 12.74 -13.73 -6.41
N GLU A 282 13.23 -12.52 -6.67
CA GLU A 282 13.84 -11.66 -5.66
C GLU A 282 12.82 -11.23 -4.60
N TYR A 283 11.60 -10.91 -5.00
CA TYR A 283 10.49 -10.66 -4.09
C TYR A 283 10.22 -11.85 -3.16
N LEU A 284 10.00 -13.03 -3.73
CA LEU A 284 9.73 -14.25 -2.96
C LEU A 284 10.89 -14.60 -2.02
N THR A 285 12.12 -14.47 -2.49
CA THR A 285 13.33 -14.72 -1.69
C THR A 285 13.39 -13.80 -0.48
N ARG A 286 13.27 -12.48 -0.70
CA ARG A 286 13.27 -11.48 0.39
C ARG A 286 12.15 -11.73 1.40
N ARG A 287 10.94 -11.99 0.93
CA ARG A 287 9.78 -12.26 1.81
C ARG A 287 9.95 -13.54 2.62
N ASN A 288 10.47 -14.61 2.02
CA ASN A 288 10.63 -15.90 2.69
C ASN A 288 11.79 -15.93 3.69
N LEU A 289 12.86 -15.18 3.44
CA LEU A 289 13.97 -15.03 4.38
C LEU A 289 13.49 -14.53 5.75
N VAL A 290 12.53 -13.61 5.75
CA VAL A 290 12.02 -12.97 6.98
C VAL A 290 10.91 -13.78 7.66
N LEU A 291 10.08 -14.49 6.89
CA LEU A 291 9.09 -15.42 7.44
C LEU A 291 9.76 -16.56 8.24
N ARG A 292 10.94 -17.02 7.79
CA ARG A 292 11.70 -18.08 8.46
C ARG A 292 12.42 -17.62 9.73
N SER A 293 12.77 -16.35 9.84
CA SER A 293 13.58 -15.85 10.94
C SER A 293 12.76 -15.33 12.14
N GLU A 294 11.64 -14.59 11.97
CA GLU A 294 11.22 -13.71 13.08
C GLU A 294 9.74 -13.29 13.31
N LEU A 295 8.69 -13.90 12.74
CA LEU A 295 7.32 -13.47 13.15
C LEU A 295 6.97 -13.79 14.63
N SER A 296 7.58 -14.81 15.21
CA SER A 296 7.37 -15.17 16.63
C SER A 296 8.19 -14.32 17.62
N ARG A 297 9.23 -13.62 17.15
CA ARG A 297 10.12 -12.76 17.95
C ARG A 297 9.79 -11.27 17.80
N PHE A 298 9.35 -10.84 16.61
CA PHE A 298 8.97 -9.45 16.31
C PHE A 298 7.95 -8.88 17.31
N TYR A 299 6.97 -9.69 17.74
CA TYR A 299 5.94 -9.25 18.70
C TYR A 299 6.24 -9.55 20.17
N LYS A 300 7.38 -10.17 20.48
CA LYS A 300 7.85 -10.46 21.84
C LYS A 300 8.94 -9.49 22.32
N ILE A 301 9.40 -8.59 21.45
CA ILE A 301 10.39 -7.55 21.80
C ILE A 301 9.62 -6.34 22.36
N PRO A 302 9.77 -5.99 23.65
CA PRO A 302 9.08 -4.86 24.26
C PRO A 302 9.36 -3.51 23.56
N GLN A 303 10.47 -3.40 22.83
CA GLN A 303 10.79 -2.22 22.02
C GLN A 303 9.96 -2.09 20.73
N ALA A 304 9.48 -3.18 20.11
CA ALA A 304 8.56 -3.08 18.97
C ALA A 304 7.19 -2.54 19.42
N GLN A 305 6.72 -2.97 20.61
CA GLN A 305 5.55 -2.38 21.27
C GLN A 305 5.78 -0.92 21.70
N LYS A 306 7.00 -0.55 22.11
CA LYS A 306 7.32 0.84 22.47
C LYS A 306 7.40 1.76 21.26
N ILE A 307 7.80 1.28 20.09
CA ILE A 307 7.72 2.09 18.85
C ILE A 307 6.24 2.31 18.51
N LEU A 308 5.42 1.25 18.55
CA LEU A 308 3.97 1.30 18.37
C LEU A 308 3.19 2.19 19.37
N CYS A 309 3.68 2.32 20.61
CA CYS A 309 3.05 3.16 21.64
C CYS A 309 3.75 4.52 21.85
N SER A 310 4.96 4.73 21.34
CA SER A 310 5.67 6.01 21.46
C SER A 310 5.09 7.09 20.55
N PHE A 311 4.28 6.70 19.57
CA PHE A 311 3.52 7.61 18.71
C PHE A 311 2.30 8.25 19.39
N TYR A 312 1.88 7.77 20.58
CA TYR A 312 0.61 8.18 21.20
C TYR A 312 0.65 8.48 22.70
N TYR A 313 1.83 8.52 23.33
CA TYR A 313 1.94 9.03 24.70
C TYR A 313 2.73 10.35 24.74
N LYS A 314 1.98 11.44 24.81
CA LYS A 314 2.22 12.48 25.81
C LYS A 314 0.93 12.84 26.51
#